data_AF-A0ABD2LN95-F1
#
_entry.id   AF-A0ABD2LN95-F1
#
_cell.length_a   1.000
_cell.length_b   1.000
_cell.length_c   1.000
_cell.angle_alpha   90.00
_cell.angle_beta   90.00
_cell.angle_gamma   90.00
#
_symmetry.space_group_name_H-M   'P 1'
#
loop_
_entity.id
_entity.type
_entity.pdbx_description
1 polymer ?
#
loop_
_entity_poly.entity_id
_entity_poly.type
_entity_poly.pdbx_seq_one_letter_code
_entity_poly.pdbx_strand_id
1 'polypeptide(L)'
;MFLPGKCYNEFGKCAYGKLFTCKCPDKLFYNEEKEQCDYKTEIIACGGKPTVPKFDCAGLDNGLYSIESCTSPNFYSCNGGHANPMQCPPGLLFDQTKKLCEFPDRCEKKAKTIPGEFHSTISSNTANPNL
;
A
#
# COMPACT_ATOMS: atom_id res chain seq x y z
N MET A 1 9.44 -31.12 2.11
CA MET A 1 10.38 -30.00 1.94
C MET A 1 9.67 -28.96 1.08
N PHE A 2 9.17 -27.87 1.68
CA PHE A 2 8.59 -26.76 0.90
C PHE A 2 9.74 -25.91 0.39
N LEU A 3 9.85 -25.77 -0.93
CA LEU A 3 10.91 -24.99 -1.54
C LEU A 3 10.46 -23.51 -1.57
N PRO A 4 11.24 -22.58 -0.99
CA PRO A 4 10.94 -21.15 -1.06
C PRO A 4 10.84 -20.72 -2.54
N GLY A 5 9.86 -19.88 -2.85
CA GLY A 5 9.64 -19.36 -4.21
C GLY A 5 8.95 -20.31 -5.21
N LYS A 6 8.41 -21.44 -4.78
CA LYS A 6 7.52 -22.27 -5.62
C LYS A 6 6.05 -21.86 -5.45
N CYS A 7 5.27 -21.95 -6.52
CA CYS A 7 3.81 -21.78 -6.47
C CYS A 7 3.14 -23.09 -6.05
N TYR A 8 2.49 -23.12 -4.89
CA TYR A 8 1.83 -24.32 -4.37
C TYR A 8 0.45 -24.01 -3.77
N ASN A 9 -0.45 -25.00 -3.82
CA ASN A 9 -1.77 -24.94 -3.20
C ASN A 9 -1.80 -25.61 -1.81
N GLU A 10 -0.65 -26.01 -1.28
CA GLU A 10 -0.49 -26.74 -0.02
C GLU A 10 0.57 -26.06 0.85
N PHE A 11 0.30 -25.80 2.13
CA PHE A 11 1.23 -25.13 3.04
C PHE A 11 1.35 -25.88 4.37
N GLY A 12 2.50 -25.75 5.02
CA GLY A 12 2.75 -26.34 6.35
C GLY A 12 2.38 -25.38 7.48
N LYS A 13 1.66 -25.87 8.50
CA LYS A 13 1.47 -25.17 9.78
C LYS A 13 1.96 -26.03 10.94
N CYS A 14 2.62 -25.41 11.92
CA CYS A 14 2.99 -26.07 13.16
C CYS A 14 1.87 -25.92 14.18
N ALA A 15 1.41 -27.03 14.77
CA ALA A 15 0.51 -27.02 15.91
C ALA A 15 0.93 -28.12 16.89
N TYR A 16 1.04 -27.80 18.18
CA TYR A 16 1.43 -28.75 19.23
C TYR A 16 2.74 -29.51 18.95
N GLY A 17 3.73 -28.84 18.35
CA GLY A 17 5.01 -29.45 17.98
C GLY A 17 4.94 -30.43 16.80
N LYS A 18 3.83 -30.47 16.07
CA LYS A 18 3.64 -31.30 14.87
C LYS A 18 3.42 -30.43 13.64
N LEU A 19 4.05 -30.82 12.53
CA LEU A 19 3.85 -30.21 11.23
C LEU A 19 2.60 -30.81 10.56
N PHE A 20 1.60 -29.97 10.33
CA PHE A 20 0.40 -30.30 9.57
C PHE A 20 0.50 -29.69 8.18
N THR A 21 0.15 -30.46 7.15
CA THR A 21 0.01 -29.93 5.79
C THR A 21 -1.45 -29.58 5.55
N CYS A 22 -1.71 -28.33 5.19
CA CYS A 22 -3.02 -27.80 4.87
C CYS A 22 -3.12 -27.51 3.38
N LYS A 23 -4.31 -27.70 2.81
CA LYS A 23 -4.63 -27.29 1.44
C LYS A 23 -5.33 -25.94 1.45
N CYS A 24 -4.96 -25.07 0.53
CA CYS A 24 -5.74 -23.88 0.24
C CYS A 24 -7.11 -24.27 -0.35
N PRO A 25 -8.17 -23.49 -0.07
CA PRO A 25 -9.46 -23.63 -0.73
C PRO A 25 -9.34 -23.52 -2.27
N ASP A 26 -10.37 -24.00 -2.97
CA ASP A 26 -10.33 -24.21 -4.43
C ASP A 26 -9.73 -23.04 -5.22
N LYS A 27 -8.75 -23.38 -6.08
CA LYS A 27 -8.01 -22.48 -6.98
C LYS A 27 -7.15 -21.39 -6.31
N LEU A 28 -7.05 -21.39 -4.97
CA LEU A 28 -6.13 -20.51 -4.25
C LEU A 28 -4.77 -21.18 -4.01
N PHE A 29 -3.75 -20.35 -3.88
CA PHE A 29 -2.35 -20.73 -3.70
C PHE A 29 -1.81 -20.01 -2.48
N TYR A 30 -0.85 -20.62 -1.78
CA TYR A 30 -0.34 -20.00 -0.57
C TYR A 30 0.55 -18.80 -0.92
N ASN A 31 0.18 -17.65 -0.36
CA ASN A 31 0.92 -16.42 -0.43
C ASN A 31 1.77 -16.30 0.84
N GLU A 32 3.07 -16.56 0.73
CA GLU A 32 4.01 -16.46 1.85
C GLU A 32 4.13 -15.03 2.39
N GLU A 33 4.00 -14.00 1.55
CA GLU A 33 4.08 -12.60 1.99
C GLU A 33 2.86 -12.19 2.84
N LYS A 34 1.70 -12.82 2.62
CA LYS A 34 0.46 -12.53 3.36
C LYS A 34 0.08 -13.64 4.35
N GLU A 35 0.86 -14.70 4.44
CA GLU A 35 0.59 -15.93 5.20
C GLU A 35 -0.84 -16.50 5.01
N GLN A 36 -1.40 -16.37 3.81
CA GLN A 36 -2.78 -16.74 3.50
C GLN A 36 -2.91 -17.34 2.11
N CYS A 37 -4.04 -17.97 1.84
CA CYS A 37 -4.37 -18.43 0.49
C CYS A 37 -4.86 -17.25 -0.36
N ASP A 38 -4.24 -17.04 -1.51
CA ASP A 38 -4.51 -15.92 -2.42
C ASP A 38 -4.57 -16.42 -3.89
N TYR A 39 -4.99 -15.57 -4.81
CA TYR A 39 -5.00 -15.88 -6.23
C TYR A 39 -3.57 -15.91 -6.80
N LYS A 40 -3.31 -16.81 -7.75
CA LYS A 40 -2.00 -16.90 -8.43
C LYS A 40 -1.52 -15.56 -9.00
N THR A 41 -2.45 -14.71 -9.44
CA THR A 41 -2.16 -13.40 -10.02
C THR A 41 -1.54 -12.43 -9.02
N GLU A 42 -1.75 -12.64 -7.72
CA GLU A 42 -1.22 -11.79 -6.64
C GLU A 42 0.02 -12.41 -5.96
N ILE A 43 0.52 -13.56 -6.43
CA ILE A 43 1.62 -14.29 -5.80
C ILE A 43 2.83 -14.29 -6.73
N ILE A 44 3.93 -13.66 -6.30
CA ILE A 44 5.18 -13.55 -7.09
C ILE A 44 5.74 -14.93 -7.44
N ALA A 45 5.71 -15.89 -6.51
CA ALA A 45 6.15 -17.26 -6.74
C ALA A 45 5.34 -18.00 -7.83
N CYS A 46 4.13 -17.52 -8.12
CA CYS A 46 3.26 -18.00 -9.20
C CYS A 46 3.41 -17.20 -10.51
N GLY A 47 4.33 -16.24 -10.58
CA GLY A 47 4.46 -15.30 -11.69
C GLY A 47 3.43 -14.16 -11.65
N GLY A 48 2.70 -14.02 -10.56
CA GLY A 48 1.77 -12.93 -10.31
C GLY A 48 2.45 -11.59 -10.06
N LYS A 49 1.66 -10.53 -10.11
CA LYS A 49 2.07 -9.15 -9.83
C LYS A 49 1.14 -8.60 -8.73
N PRO A 50 1.59 -8.57 -7.47
CA PRO A 50 0.79 -8.00 -6.39
C PRO A 50 0.33 -6.58 -6.73
N THR A 51 -0.96 -6.32 -6.54
CA THR A 51 -1.58 -5.01 -6.76
C THR A 51 -1.27 -4.00 -5.65
N VAL A 52 -0.89 -4.50 -4.47
CA VAL A 52 -0.47 -3.68 -3.33
C VAL A 52 1.05 -3.75 -3.20
N PRO A 53 1.76 -2.62 -3.32
CA PRO A 53 3.21 -2.57 -3.13
C PRO A 53 3.63 -3.03 -1.72
N LYS A 54 4.89 -3.38 -1.56
CA LYS A 54 5.47 -3.63 -0.23
C LYS A 54 5.78 -2.29 0.45
N PHE A 55 5.59 -2.21 1.76
CA PHE A 55 5.90 -1.03 2.56
C PHE A 55 6.64 -1.44 3.84
N ASP A 56 7.66 -0.67 4.19
CA ASP A 56 8.48 -0.91 5.38
C ASP A 56 8.10 0.11 6.47
N CYS A 57 7.75 -0.41 7.65
CA CYS A 57 7.45 0.40 8.83
C CYS A 57 8.65 0.56 9.77
N ALA A 58 9.84 0.08 9.40
CA ALA A 58 11.05 0.26 10.19
C ALA A 58 11.32 1.75 10.46
N GLY A 59 11.42 2.12 11.74
CA GLY A 59 11.66 3.50 12.18
C GLY A 59 10.47 4.45 12.05
N LEU A 60 9.28 3.95 11.70
CA LEU A 60 8.04 4.73 11.73
C LEU A 60 7.29 4.49 13.05
N ASP A 61 6.65 5.56 13.54
CA ASP A 61 5.70 5.44 14.64
C ASP A 61 4.46 4.62 14.23
N ASN A 62 3.69 4.20 15.23
CA ASN A 62 2.40 3.56 14.96
C ASN A 62 1.44 4.56 14.30
N GLY A 63 0.81 4.17 13.19
CA GLY A 63 -0.09 5.06 12.46
C GLY A 63 -0.34 4.64 11.02
N LEU A 64 -0.98 5.55 10.26
CA LEU A 64 -1.32 5.33 8.85
C LEU A 64 -0.33 6.05 7.92
N TYR A 65 0.18 5.32 6.93
CA TYR A 65 1.20 5.77 6.00
C TYR A 65 0.87 5.35 4.57
N SER A 66 1.43 6.05 3.59
CA SER A 66 1.38 5.67 2.18
C SER A 66 2.75 5.87 1.57
N ILE A 67 2.99 5.28 0.39
CA ILE A 67 4.23 5.52 -0.36
C ILE A 67 4.29 6.97 -0.84
N GLU A 68 3.19 7.44 -1.42
CA GLU A 68 3.04 8.82 -1.85
C GLU A 68 1.58 9.27 -1.64
N SER A 69 1.41 10.34 -0.86
CA SER A 69 0.09 10.90 -0.54
C SER A 69 -0.66 11.26 -1.81
N CYS A 70 -1.96 10.94 -1.87
CA CYS A 70 -2.84 11.34 -2.97
C CYS A 70 -2.44 10.80 -4.36
N THR A 71 -1.82 9.62 -4.41
CA THR A 71 -1.51 8.93 -5.68
C THR A 71 -2.09 7.53 -5.79
N SER A 72 -2.37 6.89 -4.65
CA SER A 72 -2.86 5.52 -4.59
C SER A 72 -3.98 5.39 -3.57
N PRO A 73 -4.97 4.50 -3.80
CA PRO A 73 -5.90 4.09 -2.77
C PRO A 73 -5.23 3.20 -1.71
N ASN A 74 -4.03 2.66 -1.97
CA ASN A 74 -3.34 1.78 -1.05
C ASN A 74 -2.59 2.58 0.03
N PHE A 75 -2.76 2.16 1.27
CA PHE A 75 -2.08 2.71 2.45
C PHE A 75 -1.73 1.58 3.43
N TYR A 76 -1.01 1.90 4.49
CA TYR A 76 -0.48 0.92 5.43
C TYR A 76 -0.71 1.40 6.86
N SER A 77 -1.18 0.49 7.70
CA SER A 77 -1.20 0.69 9.15
C SER A 77 0.07 0.09 9.74
N CYS A 78 0.97 0.95 10.21
CA CYS A 78 2.15 0.54 10.96
C CYS A 78 1.77 0.28 12.42
N ASN A 79 2.14 -0.89 12.94
CA ASN A 79 2.06 -1.20 14.37
C ASN A 79 3.29 -2.01 14.80
N GLY A 80 4.10 -1.46 15.71
CA GLY A 80 5.31 -2.13 16.21
C GLY A 80 6.32 -2.45 15.12
N GLY A 81 6.45 -1.60 14.10
CA GLY A 81 7.33 -1.83 12.95
C GLY A 81 6.77 -2.77 11.88
N HIS A 82 5.54 -3.26 12.03
CA HIS A 82 4.89 -4.15 11.06
C HIS A 82 3.87 -3.39 10.20
N ALA A 83 3.94 -3.56 8.88
CA ALA A 83 3.04 -2.92 7.93
C ALA A 83 1.82 -3.81 7.61
N ASN A 84 0.62 -3.33 7.95
CA ASN A 84 -0.63 -3.94 7.50
C ASN A 84 -1.19 -3.19 6.28
N PRO A 85 -1.21 -3.79 5.08
CA PRO A 85 -1.75 -3.15 3.89
C PRO A 85 -3.27 -2.95 3.99
N MET A 86 -3.72 -1.79 3.56
CA MET A 86 -5.12 -1.35 3.55
C MET A 86 -5.42 -0.65 2.24
N GLN A 87 -6.70 -0.61 1.85
CA GLN A 87 -7.13 0.07 0.63
C GLN A 87 -8.34 0.95 0.93
N CYS A 88 -8.33 2.17 0.37
CA CYS A 88 -9.46 3.06 0.42
C CYS A 88 -10.67 2.50 -0.36
N PRO A 89 -11.90 2.92 -0.03
CA PRO A 89 -13.06 2.63 -0.86
C PRO A 89 -12.83 3.02 -2.33
N PRO A 90 -13.51 2.35 -3.28
CA PRO A 90 -13.34 2.63 -4.70
C PRO A 90 -13.49 4.12 -5.04
N GLY A 91 -12.54 4.65 -5.82
CA GLY A 91 -12.54 6.04 -6.27
C GLY A 91 -11.92 7.06 -5.31
N LEU A 92 -11.47 6.64 -4.13
CA LEU A 92 -10.79 7.51 -3.17
C LEU A 92 -9.28 7.26 -3.14
N LEU A 93 -8.51 8.29 -2.78
CA LEU A 93 -7.06 8.23 -2.58
C LEU A 93 -6.71 8.48 -1.12
N PHE A 94 -5.63 7.88 -0.63
CA PHE A 94 -5.22 8.13 0.75
C PHE A 94 -4.46 9.47 0.86
N ASP A 95 -4.98 10.38 1.67
CA ASP A 95 -4.31 11.61 2.08
C ASP A 95 -3.52 11.34 3.37
N GLN A 96 -2.19 11.30 3.26
CA GLN A 96 -1.32 11.03 4.41
C GLN A 96 -1.21 12.21 5.38
N THR A 97 -1.57 13.41 4.97
CA THR A 97 -1.60 14.61 5.84
C THR A 97 -2.83 14.57 6.73
N LYS A 98 -4.00 14.31 6.14
CA LYS A 98 -5.27 14.19 6.86
C LYS A 98 -5.49 12.81 7.49
N LYS A 99 -4.68 11.81 7.10
CA LYS A 99 -4.79 10.39 7.51
C LYS A 99 -6.14 9.76 7.17
N LEU A 100 -6.72 10.11 6.03
CA LEU A 100 -8.04 9.63 5.59
C LEU A 100 -8.10 9.41 4.08
N CYS A 101 -9.11 8.67 3.63
CA CYS A 101 -9.43 8.51 2.22
C CYS A 101 -10.21 9.74 1.73
N GLU A 102 -9.64 10.46 0.76
CA GLU A 102 -10.18 11.69 0.20
C GLU A 102 -10.47 11.52 -1.29
N PHE A 103 -11.39 12.31 -1.82
CA PHE A 103 -11.64 12.32 -3.25
C PHE A 103 -10.44 12.93 -4.00
N PRO A 104 -10.13 12.46 -5.21
CA PRO A 104 -8.94 12.91 -5.95
C PRO A 104 -8.85 14.42 -6.16
N ASP A 105 -9.98 15.11 -6.31
CA ASP A 105 -10.11 16.56 -6.49
C ASP A 105 -9.81 17.37 -5.22
N ARG A 106 -9.90 16.75 -4.04
CA ARG A 106 -9.66 17.37 -2.73
C ARG A 106 -8.42 16.84 -2.01
N CYS A 107 -7.66 15.99 -2.69
CA CYS A 107 -6.48 15.34 -2.13
C CYS A 107 -5.24 16.21 -2.38
N GLU A 108 -4.67 16.75 -1.31
CA GLU A 108 -3.53 17.67 -1.41
C GLU A 108 -2.21 16.90 -1.50
N LYS A 109 -1.57 16.96 -2.67
CA LYS A 109 -0.21 16.46 -2.85
C LYS A 109 0.74 17.42 -2.16
N LYS A 110 1.50 16.94 -1.17
CA LYS A 110 2.69 17.70 -0.74
C LYS A 110 3.67 17.69 -1.90
N ALA A 111 3.79 18.81 -2.60
CA ALA A 111 4.89 19.03 -3.52
C ALA A 111 6.18 18.84 -2.71
N LYS A 112 7.10 17.98 -3.20
CA LYS A 112 8.47 17.96 -2.70
C LYS A 112 9.05 19.34 -3.01
N THR A 113 9.04 20.25 -2.02
CA THR A 113 9.82 21.47 -2.08
C THR A 113 11.28 21.03 -2.14
N ILE A 114 11.86 21.02 -3.33
CA ILE A 114 13.32 20.99 -3.48
C ILE A 114 13.79 22.31 -2.85
N PRO A 115 14.66 22.30 -1.83
CA PRO A 115 15.27 23.53 -1.34
C PRO A 115 16.20 24.01 -2.46
N GLY A 116 15.73 24.94 -3.30
CA GLY A 116 16.60 25.59 -4.28
C GLY A 116 16.09 25.75 -5.70
N GLU A 117 14.77 25.80 -5.97
CA GLU A 117 14.31 26.40 -7.22
C GLU A 117 13.25 27.48 -6.98
N PHE A 118 13.69 28.68 -7.33
CA PHE A 118 13.03 29.96 -7.19
C PHE A 118 12.03 30.12 -8.33
N HIS A 119 10.75 29.84 -8.09
CA HIS A 119 9.68 30.47 -8.89
C HIS A 119 9.05 31.57 -8.05
N SER A 120 9.76 32.70 -8.02
CA SER A 120 9.08 33.98 -7.89
C SER A 120 8.26 34.21 -9.15
N THR A 121 6.94 34.26 -9.02
CA THR A 121 6.28 35.52 -9.36
C THR A 121 4.95 35.64 -8.62
N ILE A 122 4.90 36.68 -7.81
CA ILE A 122 3.70 37.21 -7.16
C ILE A 122 2.76 37.78 -8.23
N SER A 123 1.47 37.58 -7.97
CA SER A 123 0.26 38.30 -8.40
C SER A 123 0.38 39.39 -9.47
N SER A 124 -0.58 39.37 -10.40
CA SER A 124 -1.72 40.31 -10.45
C SER A 124 -2.18 40.49 -11.89
N ASN A 125 -3.49 40.36 -12.13
CA ASN A 125 -4.22 41.32 -12.95
C ASN A 125 -5.71 41.24 -12.56
N THR A 126 -6.02 41.84 -11.42
CA THR A 126 -7.30 42.51 -11.23
C THR A 126 -7.33 43.70 -12.19
N ALA A 127 -8.15 43.60 -13.24
CA ALA A 127 -8.50 44.77 -14.04
C ALA A 127 -9.41 45.69 -13.20
N ASN A 128 -8.94 46.92 -13.03
CA ASN A 128 -9.60 48.05 -12.37
C ASN A 128 -10.84 48.52 -13.17
N PRO A 129 -11.97 48.91 -12.55
CA PRO A 129 -13.09 49.52 -13.25
C PRO A 129 -12.84 51.02 -13.48
N ASN A 130 -13.10 51.50 -14.69
CA ASN A 130 -13.42 52.90 -14.99
C ASN A 130 -14.12 52.98 -16.37
N LEU A 131 -15.46 53.00 -16.35
CA LEU A 131 -16.28 53.93 -17.11
C LEU A 131 -17.61 54.15 -16.36
#